data_AF-A0A2N2DEG1-F1
#
_entry.id   AF-A0A2N2DEG1-F1
#
_cell.length_a   1.000
_cell.length_b   1.000
_cell.length_c   1.000
_cell.angle_alpha   90.00
_cell.angle_beta   90.00
_cell.angle_gamma   90.00
#
_symmetry.space_group_name_H-M   'P 1'
#
loop_
_entity.id
_entity.type
_entity.pdbx_description
1 polymer ?
#
loop_
_entity_poly.entity_id
_entity_poly.type
_entity_poly.pdbx_seq_one_letter_code
_entity_poly.pdbx_strand_id
1 'polypeptide(L)'
;MIISSPAKVALISRVDQEKTLDQVAAMAGDVDIIFTEGYKRENKPKIEVFRSGVYDEILCKPSELIAIASDRQFDNGVPCFDLDDASGLIDLIERLYLKPGV
;
A
#
# COMPACT_ATOMS: atom_id res chain seq x y z
N MET A 1 -4.80 21.00 11.60
CA MET A 1 -3.62 21.00 12.49
C MET A 1 -2.47 20.35 11.74
N ILE A 2 -1.29 20.96 11.79
CA ILE A 2 -0.07 20.41 11.19
C ILE A 2 0.95 20.25 12.32
N ILE A 3 1.55 19.06 12.42
CA ILE A 3 2.63 18.77 13.36
C ILE A 3 3.89 18.55 12.52
N SER A 4 4.96 19.29 12.83
CA SER A 4 6.26 19.15 12.16
C SER A 4 7.35 18.79 13.16
N SER A 5 8.25 17.89 12.76
CA SER A 5 9.43 17.46 13.50
C SER A 5 10.59 17.26 12.53
N PRO A 6 11.84 17.14 12.99
CA PRO A 6 12.99 16.92 12.12
C PRO A 6 12.89 15.67 11.23
N ALA A 7 12.10 14.67 11.63
CA ALA A 7 12.00 13.39 10.92
C ALA A 7 10.67 13.18 10.16
N LYS A 8 9.60 13.92 10.51
CA LYS A 8 8.26 13.68 9.95
C LYS A 8 7.32 14.86 10.12
N VAL A 9 6.36 14.95 9.20
CA VAL A 9 5.23 15.88 9.23
C VAL A 9 3.93 15.08 9.25
N ALA A 10 2.94 15.54 10.01
CA ALA A 10 1.58 14.98 10.03
C ALA A 10 0.54 16.09 9.83
N LEU A 11 -0.45 15.82 8.99
CA LEU A 11 -1.59 16.71 8.73
C LEU A 11 -2.88 16.06 9.23
N ILE A 12 -3.58 16.74 10.13
CA ILE A 12 -4.89 16.33 10.64
C ILE A 12 -5.90 17.44 10.30
N SER A 13 -6.93 17.09 9.54
CA SER A 13 -7.92 18.03 9.05
C SER A 13 -9.33 17.52 9.34
N ARG A 14 -10.19 18.40 9.85
CA ARG A 14 -11.62 18.14 9.89
C ARG A 14 -12.17 18.32 8.48
N VAL A 15 -13.02 17.40 8.06
CA VAL A 15 -13.66 17.42 6.74
C VAL A 15 -15.17 17.47 6.92
N ASP A 16 -15.86 18.23 6.08
CA ASP A 16 -17.33 18.33 6.12
C ASP A 16 -17.99 17.10 5.48
N GLN A 17 -17.27 16.45 4.56
CA GLN A 17 -17.65 15.20 3.90
C GLN A 17 -16.43 14.28 3.78
N GLU A 18 -16.68 12.97 3.70
CA GLU A 18 -15.62 11.99 3.46
C GLU A 18 -14.90 12.28 2.14
N LYS A 19 -13.56 12.30 2.19
CA LYS A 19 -12.72 12.52 1.01
C LYS A 19 -12.44 11.20 0.32
N THR A 20 -12.46 11.20 -1.01
CA THR A 20 -11.98 10.06 -1.78
C THR A 20 -10.47 9.92 -1.61
N LEU A 21 -9.94 8.72 -1.90
CA LEU A 21 -8.51 8.48 -1.80
C LEU A 21 -7.69 9.44 -2.69
N ASP A 22 -8.17 9.74 -3.90
CA ASP A 22 -7.53 10.69 -4.81
C ASP A 22 -7.51 12.12 -4.25
N GLN A 23 -8.57 12.54 -3.55
CA GLN A 23 -8.62 13.85 -2.90
C GLN A 23 -7.66 13.95 -1.70
N VAL A 24 -7.42 12.84 -1.00
CA VAL A 24 -6.42 12.78 0.07
C VAL A 24 -5.01 12.75 -0.51
N ALA A 25 -4.78 11.94 -1.56
CA ALA A 25 -3.48 11.86 -2.25
C ALA A 25 -3.04 13.22 -2.80
N ALA A 26 -3.96 14.01 -3.36
CA ALA A 26 -3.67 15.36 -3.83
C ALA A 26 -3.18 16.32 -2.73
N MET A 27 -3.38 16.00 -1.45
CA MET A 27 -2.89 16.79 -0.32
C MET A 27 -1.42 16.49 0.03
N ALA A 28 -0.87 15.36 -0.44
CA ALA A 28 0.50 14.95 -0.15
C ALA A 28 1.57 15.79 -0.89
N GLY A 29 1.17 16.46 -1.98
CA GLY A 29 2.08 17.26 -2.80
C GLY A 29 2.87 16.43 -3.81
N ASP A 30 4.05 16.93 -4.19
CA ASP A 30 4.94 16.29 -5.16
C ASP A 30 5.80 15.23 -4.46
N VAL A 31 5.44 13.96 -4.62
CA VAL A 31 6.09 12.80 -4.02
C VAL A 31 6.17 11.65 -5.02
N ASP A 32 7.19 10.80 -4.90
CA ASP A 32 7.36 9.65 -5.80
C ASP A 32 6.35 8.53 -5.50
N ILE A 33 6.09 8.26 -4.22
CA ILE A 33 5.22 7.17 -3.76
C ILE A 33 4.35 7.64 -2.59
N ILE A 34 3.08 7.23 -2.61
CA ILE A 34 2.15 7.37 -1.50
C ILE A 34 1.77 5.96 -1.02
N PHE A 35 2.07 5.66 0.24
CA PHE A 35 1.57 4.45 0.91
C PHE A 35 0.25 4.73 1.59
N THR A 36 -0.69 3.81 1.44
CA THR A 36 -2.02 3.87 2.06
C THR A 36 -2.28 2.56 2.77
N GLU A 37 -2.88 2.63 3.96
CA GLU A 37 -3.32 1.45 4.70
C GLU A 37 -4.86 1.43 4.70
N GLY A 38 -5.44 0.27 4.36
CA GLY A 38 -6.89 0.13 4.21
C GLY A 38 -7.36 0.33 2.76
N TYR A 39 -8.49 1.02 2.58
CA TYR A 39 -9.08 1.31 1.26
C TYR A 39 -9.23 0.08 0.34
N LYS A 40 -9.60 -1.09 0.90
CA LYS A 40 -9.65 -2.37 0.18
C LYS A 40 -10.50 -2.33 -1.11
N ARG A 41 -11.50 -1.45 -1.15
CA ARG A 41 -12.44 -1.27 -2.28
C ARG A 41 -12.00 -0.23 -3.31
N GLU A 42 -10.94 0.53 -3.05
CA GLU A 42 -10.42 1.50 -4.00
C GLU A 42 -9.64 0.81 -5.13
N ASN A 43 -9.72 1.39 -6.32
CA ASN A 43 -9.07 0.89 -7.52
C ASN A 43 -7.63 1.41 -7.64
N LYS A 44 -6.79 1.07 -6.66
CA LYS A 44 -5.35 1.35 -6.65
C LYS A 44 -4.56 0.05 -6.52
N PRO A 45 -3.33 -0.02 -7.08
CA PRO A 45 -2.45 -1.15 -6.88
C PRO A 45 -2.27 -1.43 -5.39
N LYS A 46 -2.41 -2.69 -4.98
CA LYS A 46 -2.35 -3.04 -3.56
C LYS A 46 -1.52 -4.28 -3.30
N ILE A 47 -0.88 -4.30 -2.14
CA ILE A 47 -0.25 -5.50 -1.57
C ILE A 47 -1.21 -5.99 -0.49
N GLU A 48 -1.70 -7.22 -0.62
CA GLU A 48 -2.54 -7.80 0.42
C GLU A 48 -1.69 -8.51 1.46
N VAL A 49 -1.83 -8.10 2.71
CA VAL A 49 -1.23 -8.78 3.86
C VAL A 49 -2.22 -9.82 4.37
N PHE A 50 -1.94 -11.10 4.11
CA PHE A 50 -2.74 -12.22 4.55
C PHE A 50 -2.08 -12.91 5.76
N ARG A 51 -2.87 -13.29 6.76
CA ARG A 51 -2.41 -14.09 7.90
C ARG A 51 -3.41 -15.21 8.12
N SER A 52 -2.96 -16.45 8.02
CA SER A 52 -3.81 -17.65 8.14
C SER A 52 -4.54 -17.76 9.48
N GLY A 53 -4.00 -17.14 10.54
CA GLY A 53 -4.65 -17.08 11.86
C GLY A 53 -5.72 -15.98 12.01
N VAL A 54 -5.92 -15.15 10.99
CA VAL A 54 -6.86 -13.99 11.03
C VAL A 54 -7.91 -14.08 9.93
N TYR A 55 -7.54 -14.57 8.75
CA TYR A 55 -8.42 -14.67 7.59
C TYR A 55 -8.35 -16.07 6.97
N ASP A 56 -9.47 -16.53 6.41
CA ASP A 56 -9.55 -17.82 5.72
C ASP A 56 -9.15 -17.73 4.23
N GLU A 57 -9.40 -16.56 3.61
CA GLU A 57 -9.17 -16.31 2.19
C GLU A 57 -8.67 -14.89 1.90
N ILE A 58 -8.09 -14.71 0.71
CA ILE A 58 -7.69 -13.40 0.16
C ILE A 58 -8.96 -12.60 -0.15
N LEU A 59 -8.97 -11.34 0.26
CA LEU A 59 -10.12 -10.45 0.16
C LEU A 59 -10.14 -9.65 -1.16
N CYS A 60 -8.97 -9.33 -1.72
CA CYS A 60 -8.87 -8.56 -2.95
C CYS A 60 -8.86 -9.47 -4.19
N LYS A 61 -9.31 -8.91 -5.31
CA LYS A 61 -9.24 -9.61 -6.59
C LYS A 61 -7.79 -9.67 -7.06
N PRO A 62 -7.32 -10.80 -7.63
CA PRO A 62 -5.95 -10.91 -8.14
C PRO A 62 -5.55 -9.81 -9.13
N SER A 63 -6.50 -9.31 -9.94
CA SER A 63 -6.27 -8.22 -10.91
C SER A 63 -5.95 -6.87 -10.29
N GLU A 64 -6.24 -6.69 -8.99
CA GLU A 64 -5.96 -5.45 -8.25
C GLU A 64 -4.65 -5.54 -7.46
N LEU A 65 -4.12 -6.75 -7.29
CA LEU A 65 -2.94 -7.03 -6.50
C LEU A 65 -1.67 -6.85 -7.34
N ILE A 66 -0.62 -6.33 -6.70
CA ILE A 66 0.74 -6.39 -7.23
C ILE A 66 1.58 -7.44 -6.52
N ALA A 67 1.19 -7.82 -5.30
CA ALA A 67 1.78 -8.90 -4.52
C ALA A 67 0.88 -9.28 -3.34
N ILE A 68 1.23 -10.40 -2.70
CA ILE A 68 0.71 -10.83 -1.41
C ILE A 68 1.88 -10.95 -0.43
N ALA A 69 1.69 -10.52 0.81
CA ALA A 69 2.58 -10.83 1.93
C ALA A 69 1.85 -11.79 2.87
N SER A 70 2.36 -12.99 3.08
CA SER A 70 1.59 -14.07 3.72
C SER A 70 2.45 -15.12 4.41
N ASP A 71 1.90 -15.70 5.49
CA ASP A 71 2.43 -16.90 6.17
C ASP A 71 2.08 -18.21 5.44
N ARG A 72 1.34 -18.11 4.33
CA ARG A 72 0.94 -19.20 3.44
C ARG A 72 1.19 -18.82 1.98
N GLN A 73 1.58 -19.80 1.16
CA GLN A 73 1.75 -19.62 -0.27
C GLN A 73 0.42 -19.56 -1.02
N PHE A 74 0.34 -18.67 -2.01
CA PHE A 74 -0.80 -18.52 -2.92
C PHE A 74 -0.32 -18.55 -4.36
N ASP A 75 -1.08 -19.24 -5.22
CA ASP A 75 -0.87 -19.27 -6.67
C ASP A 75 -2.03 -18.57 -7.37
N ASN A 76 -1.97 -17.25 -7.42
CA ASN A 76 -3.01 -16.40 -7.99
C ASN A 76 -2.48 -15.43 -9.07
N GLY A 77 -1.29 -15.70 -9.58
CA GLY A 77 -0.66 -14.93 -10.66
C GLY A 77 0.08 -13.66 -10.23
N VAL A 78 0.18 -13.38 -8.92
CA VAL A 78 1.04 -12.31 -8.39
C VAL A 78 2.10 -12.89 -7.42
N PRO A 79 3.25 -12.23 -7.26
CA PRO A 79 4.27 -12.69 -6.30
C PRO A 79 3.72 -12.78 -4.87
N CYS A 80 4.07 -13.87 -4.17
CA CYS A 80 3.75 -14.07 -2.76
C CYS A 80 5.05 -14.06 -1.94
N PHE A 81 5.17 -13.10 -1.04
CA PHE A 81 6.31 -12.92 -0.14
C PHE A 81 5.97 -13.40 1.27
N ASP A 82 7.00 -13.74 2.04
CA ASP A 82 6.86 -13.98 3.48
C ASP A 82 6.51 -12.67 4.20
N LEU A 83 5.81 -12.74 5.34
CA LEU A 83 5.44 -11.57 6.14
C LEU A 83 6.65 -10.76 6.62
N ASP A 84 7.79 -11.42 6.82
CA ASP A 84 9.04 -10.79 7.25
C ASP A 84 9.97 -10.40 6.08
N ASP A 85 9.58 -10.68 4.82
CA ASP A 85 10.35 -10.34 3.62
C ASP A 85 10.07 -8.91 3.13
N ALA A 86 10.41 -7.94 3.98
CA ALA A 86 10.31 -6.52 3.64
C ALA A 86 11.23 -6.15 2.46
N SER A 87 12.42 -6.78 2.38
CA SER A 87 13.38 -6.52 1.31
C SER A 87 12.84 -6.90 -0.06
N GLY A 88 12.27 -8.09 -0.21
CA GLY A 88 11.67 -8.53 -1.47
C GLY A 88 10.48 -7.65 -1.91
N LEU A 89 9.68 -7.17 -0.96
CA LEU A 89 8.60 -6.22 -1.25
C LEU A 89 9.12 -4.85 -1.72
N ILE A 90 10.19 -4.35 -1.09
CA ILE A 90 10.82 -3.09 -1.51
C ILE A 90 11.38 -3.23 -2.93
N ASP A 91 12.11 -4.30 -3.23
CA ASP A 91 12.66 -4.57 -4.57
C ASP A 91 11.56 -4.64 -5.65
N LEU A 92 10.39 -5.19 -5.30
CA LEU A 92 9.22 -5.17 -6.18
C LEU A 92 8.70 -3.74 -6.41
N ILE A 93 8.50 -2.97 -5.34
CA ILE A 93 7.96 -1.60 -5.41
C ILE A 93 8.89 -0.70 -6.23
N GLU A 94 10.20 -0.76 -5.95
CA GLU A 94 11.20 0.00 -6.70
C GLU A 94 11.14 -0.36 -8.18
N ARG A 95 11.15 -1.65 -8.53
CA ARG A 95 11.08 -2.09 -9.93
C ARG A 95 9.81 -1.64 -10.65
N LEU A 96 8.67 -1.60 -9.98
CA LEU A 96 7.38 -1.26 -10.58
C LEU A 96 7.16 0.26 -10.73
N TYR A 97 7.63 1.05 -9.76
CA TYR A 97 7.20 2.44 -9.62
C TYR A 97 8.33 3.46 -9.55
N LEU A 98 9.55 3.04 -9.21
CA LEU A 98 10.71 3.92 -9.19
C LEU A 98 11.56 3.67 -10.43
N LYS A 99 11.88 4.74 -11.15
CA LYS A 99 12.84 4.63 -12.26
C LYS A 99 14.25 4.46 -11.65
N PRO A 100 15.13 3.66 -12.28
CA PRO A 100 16.55 3.75 -11.99
C PRO A 100 16.97 5.21 -12.16
N GLY A 101 17.59 5.79 -11.14
CA GLY A 101 18.06 7.18 -11.18
C GLY A 101 18.91 7.39 -12.43
N VAL A 102 18.53 8.39 -13.24
CA VAL A 102 19.32 8.89 -14.36
C VAL A 102 20.35 9.87 -13.81
#